data_AF-A0A1N7GQI2-F1
#
_entry.id   AF-A0A1N7GQI2-F1
#
_cell.length_a   1.000
_cell.length_b   1.000
_cell.length_c   1.000
_cell.angle_alpha   90.00
_cell.angle_beta   90.00
_cell.angle_gamma   90.00
#
_symmetry.space_group_name_H-M   'P 1'
#
loop_
_entity.id
_entity.type
_entity.pdbx_description
1 polymer ?
#
loop_
_entity_poly.entity_id
_entity_poly.type
_entity_poly.pdbx_seq_one_letter_code
_entity_poly.pdbx_strand_id
1 'polypeptide(L)'
;MRHDEPATERFALRSPRHRATHPVDQSWRVEGVAPRRRRSLEADTANPGDVQFPGTGSLRNLMGTWRTTDEADDVDGDVETTRFAVLDPVTASASAHPTAISDPHRITDPETDTRSPVWRRTTDVTPTGPSADTSREWGSSEAIDKATGFPDAPPPVERGVRAYFRHFGILIRRQLTVWVRDRGTLIQSLVFPALSMVMFKVVLGDSVSRFTGVNSAFGTVPLVVLVGAMFGSMASGVRLQQERKTGLLTKFYVLPVHRGADLSARLCAEMVRILLATLVLTTIGFAIGWRFNQGVLPAVGIYAVALLYGAAFSTLVLALALTSSDVPLVGFVSLASTILMFFNSGFAPIIAYPNWLQPIVRNQPMTCAIEVMRALAMGGPITDNLIKTVIWAMVVVAIFAYPALRAYRRAASTPV
;
A
#
# COMPACT_ATOMS: atom_id res chain seq x y z
N MET A 1 41.93 86.28 -12.45
CA MET A 1 42.07 85.06 -11.63
C MET A 1 42.71 83.99 -12.50
N ARG A 2 43.94 83.60 -12.13
CA ARG A 2 44.85 82.54 -12.64
C ARG A 2 45.08 82.34 -14.15
N HIS A 3 46.32 82.63 -14.52
CA HIS A 3 47.09 82.39 -15.73
C HIS A 3 47.46 80.90 -15.95
N ASP A 4 47.39 80.48 -17.21
CA ASP A 4 48.45 79.97 -18.09
C ASP A 4 49.48 78.90 -17.65
N GLU A 5 49.63 77.95 -18.60
CA GLU A 5 50.87 77.32 -19.12
C GLU A 5 51.36 75.92 -18.63
N PRO A 6 52.07 75.17 -19.53
CA PRO A 6 51.88 73.72 -19.78
C PRO A 6 53.19 72.88 -19.81
N ALA A 7 53.09 71.62 -20.28
CA ALA A 7 54.18 70.68 -20.66
C ALA A 7 55.07 70.19 -19.47
N THR A 8 55.63 68.98 -19.39
CA THR A 8 56.28 68.10 -20.37
C THR A 8 56.62 66.77 -19.66
N GLU A 9 56.56 65.63 -20.36
CA GLU A 9 57.44 64.43 -20.29
C GLU A 9 56.65 63.23 -20.88
N ARG A 10 56.77 62.88 -22.17
CA ARG A 10 57.85 62.12 -22.82
C ARG A 10 58.29 60.88 -22.03
N PHE A 11 57.80 59.71 -22.43
CA PHE A 11 58.68 58.58 -22.73
C PHE A 11 58.08 57.72 -23.85
N ALA A 12 58.87 57.57 -24.90
CA ALA A 12 58.56 56.79 -26.08
C ALA A 12 59.69 55.76 -26.29
N LEU A 13 59.33 54.64 -26.93
CA LEU A 13 60.16 53.72 -27.72
C LEU A 13 61.07 52.73 -26.98
N ARG A 14 60.74 51.43 -27.05
CA ARG A 14 61.31 50.50 -28.06
C ARG A 14 60.78 49.07 -27.92
N SER A 15 60.29 48.53 -29.03
CA SER A 15 60.23 47.10 -29.32
C SER A 15 61.59 46.61 -29.88
N PRO A 16 61.84 45.30 -29.89
CA PRO A 16 61.88 44.57 -31.17
C PRO A 16 61.16 43.21 -31.10
N ARG A 17 60.21 42.93 -32.01
CA ARG A 17 60.38 42.06 -33.19
C ARG A 17 60.86 40.62 -32.88
N HIS A 18 59.95 39.66 -33.01
CA HIS A 18 60.11 38.57 -33.98
C HIS A 18 58.75 38.11 -34.51
N ARG A 19 58.68 38.05 -35.84
CA ARG A 19 57.56 37.63 -36.70
C ARG A 19 58.08 36.43 -37.50
N ALA A 20 57.32 35.34 -37.55
CA ALA A 20 57.26 34.36 -38.64
C ALA A 20 56.04 33.46 -38.35
N THR A 21 54.87 33.60 -38.98
CA THR A 21 54.46 33.18 -40.33
C THR A 21 54.96 31.80 -40.74
N HIS A 22 54.09 30.80 -40.65
CA HIS A 22 54.14 29.58 -41.46
C HIS A 22 52.77 29.37 -42.14
N PRO A 23 52.70 29.41 -43.48
CA PRO A 23 51.63 28.80 -44.25
C PRO A 23 52.08 27.44 -44.83
N VAL A 24 51.11 26.53 -44.89
CA VAL A 24 50.84 25.51 -45.93
C VAL A 24 52.03 24.99 -46.75
N ASP A 25 52.38 23.71 -46.54
CA ASP A 25 52.35 22.61 -47.52
C ASP A 25 53.31 21.50 -47.06
N GLN A 26 52.82 20.27 -46.90
CA GLN A 26 53.54 19.01 -47.18
C GLN A 26 52.68 17.80 -46.78
N SER A 27 51.94 17.31 -47.77
CA SER A 27 51.92 15.91 -48.21
C SER A 27 52.45 14.85 -47.24
N TRP A 28 51.54 14.21 -46.50
CA TRP A 28 51.76 12.84 -46.03
C TRP A 28 50.76 11.89 -46.70
N ARG A 29 51.37 11.02 -47.49
CA ARG A 29 50.82 9.97 -48.33
C ARG A 29 50.15 8.91 -47.44
N VAL A 30 48.83 8.74 -47.60
CA VAL A 30 48.07 7.65 -47.00
C VAL A 30 48.05 6.50 -47.99
N GLU A 31 48.67 5.38 -47.63
CA GLU A 31 48.54 4.11 -48.35
C GLU A 31 47.22 3.43 -47.99
N GLY A 32 46.30 3.46 -48.94
CA GLY A 32 45.60 2.27 -49.46
C GLY A 32 44.64 1.49 -48.55
N VAL A 33 43.35 1.85 -48.57
CA VAL A 33 42.25 0.88 -48.57
C VAL A 33 41.12 1.39 -49.49
N ALA A 34 40.65 0.51 -50.38
CA ALA A 34 39.90 0.75 -51.60
C ALA A 34 38.47 1.37 -51.45
N PRO A 35 37.94 2.04 -52.50
CA PRO A 35 36.62 2.68 -52.46
C PRO A 35 35.48 1.74 -52.88
N ARG A 36 34.40 1.69 -52.08
CA ARG A 36 33.11 1.07 -52.45
C ARG A 36 32.33 2.01 -53.36
N ARG A 37 31.90 1.47 -54.51
CA ARG A 37 31.13 2.13 -55.59
C ARG A 37 29.91 2.91 -55.08
N ARG A 38 29.79 4.18 -55.49
CA ARG A 38 28.51 4.89 -55.63
C ARG A 38 27.77 4.34 -56.85
N ARG A 39 26.51 3.96 -56.67
CA ARG A 39 25.56 3.71 -57.76
C ARG A 39 24.67 4.95 -57.87
N SER A 40 24.83 5.68 -58.95
CA SER A 40 23.87 6.66 -59.46
C SER A 40 22.59 5.94 -59.89
N LEU A 41 21.44 6.45 -59.47
CA LEU A 41 20.16 6.18 -60.13
C LEU A 41 19.42 7.52 -60.26
N GLU A 42 18.87 7.70 -61.45
CA GLU A 42 18.31 8.91 -62.03
C GLU A 42 17.17 9.54 -61.22
N ALA A 43 17.02 10.85 -61.43
CA ALA A 43 15.78 11.56 -61.19
C ALA A 43 14.74 11.11 -62.21
N ASP A 44 13.59 10.61 -61.72
CA ASP A 44 12.38 10.51 -62.52
C ASP A 44 11.23 11.22 -61.80
N THR A 45 10.47 11.97 -62.58
CA THR A 45 9.50 12.98 -62.17
C THR A 45 8.09 12.42 -62.11
N ALA A 46 7.43 12.61 -60.96
CA ALA A 46 5.99 12.78 -60.73
C ALA A 46 4.97 11.69 -61.18
N ASN A 47 4.27 11.10 -60.19
CA ASN A 47 2.81 10.95 -60.19
C ASN A 47 2.31 10.86 -58.72
N PRO A 48 1.35 11.69 -58.26
CA PRO A 48 0.88 11.67 -56.87
C PRO A 48 -0.27 10.65 -56.72
N GLY A 49 0.09 9.43 -56.37
CA GLY A 49 -0.85 8.37 -56.03
C GLY A 49 -0.02 7.17 -55.62
N ASP A 50 -0.31 6.63 -54.45
CA ASP A 50 0.30 5.41 -53.88
C ASP A 50 1.65 5.60 -53.17
N VAL A 51 1.58 6.07 -51.92
CA VAL A 51 2.54 5.67 -50.89
C VAL A 51 1.77 5.10 -49.70
N GLN A 52 1.82 3.78 -49.59
CA GLN A 52 1.19 2.98 -48.55
C GLN A 52 2.16 2.83 -47.37
N PHE A 53 1.82 3.40 -46.21
CA PHE A 53 2.57 3.21 -44.96
C PHE A 53 2.29 1.80 -44.41
N PRO A 54 3.32 1.03 -43.99
CA PRO A 54 3.10 -0.21 -43.26
C PRO A 54 2.70 0.12 -41.83
N GLY A 55 1.51 -0.32 -41.41
CA GLY A 55 1.14 -0.41 -40.00
C GLY A 55 0.07 0.55 -39.49
N THR A 56 -1.03 0.76 -40.21
CA THR A 56 -2.30 1.21 -39.60
C THR A 56 -3.47 0.45 -40.23
N GLY A 57 -3.77 -0.72 -39.66
CA GLY A 57 -5.01 -1.45 -39.90
C GLY A 57 -6.14 -0.87 -39.06
N SER A 58 -7.16 -0.38 -39.78
CA SER A 58 -8.36 0.29 -39.29
C SER A 58 -9.20 -0.54 -38.30
N LEU A 59 -9.77 0.14 -37.30
CA LEU A 59 -10.64 -0.32 -36.20
C LEU A 59 -12.01 -0.87 -36.63
N ARG A 60 -12.10 -1.65 -37.72
CA ARG A 60 -13.39 -2.12 -38.27
C ARG A 60 -13.55 -3.62 -38.45
N ASN A 61 -12.53 -4.44 -38.17
CA ASN A 61 -12.58 -5.90 -38.34
C ASN A 61 -12.56 -6.71 -37.03
N LEU A 62 -12.83 -6.09 -35.88
CA LEU A 62 -12.84 -6.76 -34.56
C LEU A 62 -14.26 -7.12 -34.05
N MET A 63 -15.18 -7.47 -34.94
CA MET A 63 -16.42 -8.16 -34.57
C MET A 63 -16.77 -9.18 -35.65
N GLY A 64 -16.43 -10.44 -35.41
CA GLY A 64 -16.77 -11.53 -36.32
C GLY A 64 -16.24 -12.88 -35.85
N THR A 65 -17.13 -13.65 -35.22
CA THR A 65 -17.21 -15.12 -35.28
C THR A 65 -16.07 -15.96 -34.71
N TRP A 66 -16.21 -16.36 -33.44
CA TRP A 66 -15.60 -17.59 -32.94
C TRP A 66 -16.48 -18.78 -33.37
N ARG A 67 -16.00 -19.57 -34.33
CA ARG A 67 -16.58 -20.87 -34.69
C ARG A 67 -15.52 -21.94 -34.49
N THR A 68 -15.93 -22.99 -33.80
CA THR A 68 -15.20 -24.18 -33.38
C THR A 68 -14.60 -24.93 -34.57
N THR A 69 -13.38 -25.43 -34.42
CA THR A 69 -12.78 -26.43 -35.30
C THR A 69 -12.50 -27.67 -34.45
N ASP A 70 -13.34 -28.68 -34.62
CA ASP A 70 -12.96 -30.09 -34.48
C ASP A 70 -12.07 -30.43 -35.68
N GLU A 71 -10.91 -31.03 -35.43
CA GLU A 71 -10.33 -32.13 -36.22
C GLU A 71 -9.01 -32.52 -35.51
N ALA A 72 -8.96 -33.73 -34.97
CA ALA A 72 -7.78 -34.30 -34.30
C ALA A 72 -7.06 -35.21 -35.29
N ASP A 73 -5.80 -34.87 -35.61
CA ASP A 73 -4.83 -35.78 -36.22
C ASP A 73 -3.93 -36.37 -35.12
N ASP A 74 -3.72 -37.67 -35.31
CA ASP A 74 -3.09 -38.69 -34.49
C ASP A 74 -1.56 -38.54 -34.42
N VAL A 75 -0.96 -38.46 -33.21
CA VAL A 75 0.47 -38.75 -32.96
C VAL A 75 0.65 -39.28 -31.52
N ASP A 76 0.98 -40.55 -31.44
CA ASP A 76 1.49 -41.27 -30.26
C ASP A 76 2.79 -40.66 -29.70
N GLY A 77 2.93 -40.63 -28.37
CA GLY A 77 4.19 -40.30 -27.71
C GLY A 77 4.07 -40.00 -26.22
N ASP A 78 4.31 -41.03 -25.40
CA ASP A 78 4.30 -41.07 -23.93
C ASP A 78 4.94 -39.86 -23.22
N VAL A 79 4.19 -39.24 -22.30
CA VAL A 79 4.74 -38.49 -21.16
C VAL A 79 3.92 -38.76 -19.90
N GLU A 80 4.55 -39.48 -18.99
CA GLU A 80 4.15 -39.71 -17.60
C GLU A 80 4.05 -38.36 -16.85
N THR A 81 2.86 -37.99 -16.37
CA THR A 81 2.71 -36.88 -15.42
C THR A 81 1.70 -37.22 -14.32
N THR A 82 2.25 -37.42 -13.12
CA THR A 82 1.57 -37.49 -11.82
C THR A 82 0.64 -36.29 -11.61
N ARG A 83 -0.68 -36.53 -11.49
CA ARG A 83 -1.65 -35.54 -11.01
C ARG A 83 -2.42 -36.06 -9.79
N PHE A 84 -2.41 -35.22 -8.76
CA PHE A 84 -3.20 -35.32 -7.52
C PHE A 84 -4.70 -35.28 -7.82
N ALA A 85 -5.44 -36.18 -7.17
CA ALA A 85 -6.88 -36.31 -7.25
C ALA A 85 -7.60 -35.13 -6.56
N VAL A 86 -8.53 -34.52 -7.29
CA VAL A 86 -9.60 -33.65 -6.78
C VAL A 86 -10.83 -34.55 -6.61
N LEU A 87 -11.39 -34.57 -5.40
CA LEU A 87 -12.63 -35.28 -5.09
C LEU A 87 -13.83 -34.39 -5.40
N ASP A 88 -14.80 -34.94 -6.13
CA ASP A 88 -16.16 -34.41 -6.30
C ASP A 88 -17.21 -35.51 -6.09
N PRO A 89 -18.48 -35.15 -5.81
CA PRO A 89 -19.35 -35.86 -4.87
C PRO A 89 -20.22 -36.95 -5.50
N VAL A 90 -20.49 -37.99 -4.71
CA VAL A 90 -21.36 -39.12 -5.09
C VAL A 90 -22.83 -38.77 -4.90
N THR A 91 -23.55 -38.65 -6.03
CA THR A 91 -24.98 -38.94 -6.16
C THR A 91 -25.13 -40.35 -6.75
N ALA A 92 -25.89 -41.23 -6.11
CA ALA A 92 -26.28 -42.52 -6.67
C ALA A 92 -27.80 -42.64 -6.71
N SER A 93 -28.35 -42.98 -7.87
CA SER A 93 -29.75 -43.35 -8.06
C SER A 93 -29.89 -44.83 -8.46
N ALA A 94 -30.95 -45.44 -7.93
CA ALA A 94 -31.87 -46.41 -8.54
C ALA A 94 -31.40 -47.82 -9.01
N SER A 95 -32.04 -48.84 -8.42
CA SER A 95 -32.67 -50.02 -9.07
C SER A 95 -33.32 -50.86 -7.93
N ALA A 96 -34.40 -51.63 -8.01
CA ALA A 96 -35.52 -51.83 -8.94
C ALA A 96 -36.57 -52.70 -8.18
N HIS A 97 -37.85 -52.29 -8.20
CA HIS A 97 -39.15 -53.02 -8.29
C HIS A 97 -39.47 -54.42 -7.63
N PRO A 98 -40.77 -54.78 -7.49
CA PRO A 98 -41.42 -55.08 -6.21
C PRO A 98 -41.96 -56.51 -6.07
N THR A 99 -42.33 -56.92 -4.86
CA THR A 99 -43.19 -58.10 -4.65
C THR A 99 -44.18 -57.86 -3.52
N ALA A 100 -45.44 -58.13 -3.84
CA ALA A 100 -46.63 -57.92 -3.05
C ALA A 100 -46.78 -58.94 -1.93
N ILE A 101 -47.30 -58.50 -0.77
CA ILE A 101 -48.08 -59.33 0.15
C ILE A 101 -49.27 -58.50 0.68
N SER A 102 -50.42 -58.80 0.10
CA SER A 102 -51.81 -58.85 0.63
C SER A 102 -52.25 -57.99 1.82
N ASP A 103 -53.07 -57.00 1.48
CA ASP A 103 -54.51 -56.85 1.80
C ASP A 103 -55.07 -56.76 3.25
N PRO A 104 -56.17 -55.97 3.41
CA PRO A 104 -56.58 -55.32 4.64
C PRO A 104 -57.89 -55.89 5.23
N HIS A 105 -58.11 -55.61 6.53
CA HIS A 105 -59.47 -55.56 7.07
C HIS A 105 -59.94 -54.11 7.22
N ARG A 106 -60.91 -53.82 6.36
CA ARG A 106 -61.86 -52.69 6.31
C ARG A 106 -62.75 -52.65 7.57
N ILE A 107 -63.23 -51.46 7.96
CA ILE A 107 -64.59 -51.11 8.46
C ILE A 107 -64.50 -49.65 8.99
N THR A 108 -64.73 -48.65 8.11
CA THR A 108 -65.90 -47.73 8.08
C THR A 108 -65.92 -46.64 9.16
N ASP A 109 -65.69 -45.39 8.74
CA ASP A 109 -66.45 -44.22 9.21
C ASP A 109 -67.82 -44.25 8.52
N PRO A 110 -68.94 -43.83 9.16
CA PRO A 110 -69.13 -42.42 9.51
C PRO A 110 -70.03 -42.13 10.72
N GLU A 111 -69.62 -41.24 11.63
CA GLU A 111 -70.58 -40.35 12.29
C GLU A 111 -69.93 -39.11 12.91
N THR A 112 -70.48 -37.97 12.51
CA THR A 112 -70.43 -36.63 13.10
C THR A 112 -70.20 -36.59 14.61
N ASP A 113 -69.06 -36.06 15.07
CA ASP A 113 -69.00 -35.26 16.30
C ASP A 113 -68.07 -34.06 16.12
N THR A 114 -68.68 -32.90 15.92
CA THR A 114 -68.05 -31.59 15.91
C THR A 114 -67.62 -31.19 17.31
N ARG A 115 -66.42 -31.59 17.73
CA ARG A 115 -65.77 -30.99 18.91
C ARG A 115 -64.29 -30.71 18.68
N SER A 116 -64.02 -29.44 18.41
CA SER A 116 -62.71 -28.81 18.53
C SER A 116 -62.14 -28.97 19.96
N PRO A 117 -60.83 -29.21 20.14
CA PRO A 117 -60.23 -29.16 21.46
C PRO A 117 -60.15 -27.70 21.91
N VAL A 118 -61.19 -27.26 22.61
CA VAL A 118 -61.17 -26.01 23.37
C VAL A 118 -60.19 -26.20 24.52
N TRP A 119 -59.04 -25.53 24.44
CA TRP A 119 -58.14 -25.34 25.57
C TRP A 119 -58.89 -24.59 26.68
N ARG A 120 -59.44 -25.36 27.63
CA ARG A 120 -60.15 -24.83 28.78
C ARG A 120 -59.13 -24.14 29.67
N ARG A 121 -59.17 -22.80 29.68
CA ARG A 121 -58.39 -21.96 30.59
C ARG A 121 -58.94 -22.20 32.00
N THR A 122 -58.30 -23.06 32.77
CA THR A 122 -58.63 -23.29 34.19
C THR A 122 -58.21 -22.05 34.99
N THR A 123 -59.03 -21.01 34.96
CA THR A 123 -59.04 -19.96 35.99
C THR A 123 -60.05 -20.38 37.04
N ASP A 124 -59.56 -21.02 38.09
CA ASP A 124 -60.10 -20.96 39.45
C ASP A 124 -59.30 -21.94 40.32
N VAL A 125 -58.11 -21.48 40.74
CA VAL A 125 -57.44 -22.01 41.92
C VAL A 125 -57.58 -20.93 42.98
N THR A 126 -58.57 -21.09 43.85
CA THR A 126 -58.73 -20.27 45.05
C THR A 126 -57.55 -20.57 45.99
N PRO A 127 -56.72 -19.60 46.38
CA PRO A 127 -55.66 -19.86 47.34
C PRO A 127 -56.28 -19.94 48.74
N THR A 128 -56.53 -21.15 49.23
CA THR A 128 -56.75 -21.39 50.66
C THR A 128 -55.40 -21.29 51.37
N GLY A 129 -55.10 -20.10 51.90
CA GLY A 129 -53.90 -19.91 52.72
C GLY A 129 -54.06 -20.56 54.10
N PRO A 130 -53.01 -21.16 54.67
CA PRO A 130 -52.79 -21.09 56.10
C PRO A 130 -52.34 -19.66 56.44
N SER A 131 -53.00 -19.09 57.45
CA SER A 131 -52.69 -17.79 58.03
C SER A 131 -51.27 -17.74 58.59
N ALA A 132 -50.57 -16.65 58.29
CA ALA A 132 -49.47 -16.03 59.04
C ALA A 132 -48.21 -16.87 59.32
N ASP A 133 -47.08 -16.28 58.93
CA ASP A 133 -45.70 -16.60 59.34
C ASP A 133 -44.88 -17.56 58.44
N THR A 134 -44.95 -17.37 57.11
CA THR A 134 -43.89 -17.86 56.18
C THR A 134 -43.06 -16.73 55.56
N SER A 135 -43.22 -15.49 56.05
CA SER A 135 -42.40 -14.33 55.64
C SER A 135 -40.99 -14.32 56.27
N ARG A 136 -40.60 -15.37 57.00
CA ARG A 136 -39.32 -15.44 57.74
C ARG A 136 -38.22 -16.34 57.14
N GLU A 137 -38.48 -17.09 56.08
CA GLU A 137 -37.47 -18.03 55.53
C GLU A 137 -37.18 -17.91 54.03
N TRP A 138 -37.71 -16.89 53.37
CA TRP A 138 -37.06 -16.39 52.16
C TRP A 138 -35.97 -15.46 52.67
N GLY A 139 -34.73 -15.97 52.73
CA GLY A 139 -33.58 -15.24 53.25
C GLY A 139 -33.67 -13.77 52.86
N SER A 140 -33.47 -12.89 53.84
CA SER A 140 -33.52 -11.42 53.75
C SER A 140 -33.22 -10.94 52.33
N SER A 141 -33.91 -9.92 51.81
CA SER A 141 -33.60 -9.36 50.48
C SER A 141 -32.09 -9.13 50.26
N GLU A 142 -31.35 -8.87 51.33
CA GLU A 142 -29.88 -8.79 51.42
C GLU A 142 -29.12 -10.11 51.13
N ALA A 143 -29.67 -11.26 51.52
CA ALA A 143 -29.17 -12.61 51.22
C ALA A 143 -29.46 -13.01 49.77
N ILE A 144 -30.62 -12.61 49.21
CA ILE A 144 -30.89 -12.73 47.78
C ILE A 144 -29.96 -11.78 47.01
N ASP A 145 -29.79 -10.52 47.42
CA ASP A 145 -28.85 -9.57 46.81
C ASP A 145 -27.39 -10.06 46.86
N LYS A 146 -26.98 -10.72 47.96
CA LYS A 146 -25.66 -11.37 48.06
C LYS A 146 -25.55 -12.62 47.18
N ALA A 147 -26.62 -13.39 47.02
CA ALA A 147 -26.64 -14.61 46.21
C ALA A 147 -26.81 -14.34 44.71
N THR A 148 -27.47 -13.23 44.34
CA THR A 148 -27.66 -12.72 42.97
C THR A 148 -26.79 -11.51 42.67
N GLY A 149 -25.76 -11.27 43.49
CA GLY A 149 -24.87 -10.12 43.39
C GLY A 149 -24.16 -10.14 42.03
N PHE A 150 -24.75 -9.46 41.05
CA PHE A 150 -24.03 -9.08 39.85
C PHE A 150 -22.78 -8.32 40.32
N PRO A 151 -21.59 -8.64 39.80
CA PRO A 151 -20.39 -7.92 40.17
C PRO A 151 -20.65 -6.42 40.05
N ASP A 152 -20.21 -5.66 41.06
CA ASP A 152 -20.32 -4.20 41.08
C ASP A 152 -19.96 -3.64 39.71
N ALA A 153 -20.70 -2.60 39.28
CA ALA A 153 -20.56 -1.99 37.96
C ALA A 153 -19.09 -1.93 37.53
N PRO A 154 -18.76 -2.36 36.28
CA PRO A 154 -17.37 -2.55 35.86
C PRO A 154 -16.56 -1.31 36.23
N PRO A 155 -15.35 -1.48 36.79
CA PRO A 155 -14.58 -0.38 37.36
C PRO A 155 -14.52 0.77 36.34
N PRO A 156 -14.78 2.01 36.77
CA PRO A 156 -14.90 3.14 35.86
C PRO A 156 -13.67 3.23 34.97
N VAL A 157 -13.89 3.43 33.67
CA VAL A 157 -12.82 3.57 32.66
C VAL A 157 -11.73 4.47 33.21
N GLU A 158 -10.50 3.96 33.34
CA GLU A 158 -9.38 4.73 33.86
C GLU A 158 -9.03 5.87 32.86
N ARG A 159 -9.63 7.06 33.06
CA ARG A 159 -9.38 8.28 32.25
C ARG A 159 -8.12 9.03 32.69
N GLY A 160 -7.40 8.53 33.69
CA GLY A 160 -6.20 9.17 34.22
C GLY A 160 -5.06 9.18 33.20
N VAL A 161 -4.31 10.28 33.14
CA VAL A 161 -3.11 10.43 32.29
C VAL A 161 -2.06 9.35 32.61
N ARG A 162 -1.90 9.01 33.90
CA ARG A 162 -1.01 7.92 34.34
C ARG A 162 -1.45 6.56 33.82
N ALA A 163 -2.76 6.29 33.79
CA ALA A 163 -3.31 5.07 33.21
C ALA A 163 -3.10 5.03 31.69
N TYR A 164 -3.28 6.17 31.00
CA TYR A 164 -2.99 6.28 29.57
C TYR A 164 -1.54 5.87 29.26
N PHE A 165 -0.55 6.46 29.92
CA PHE A 165 0.86 6.13 29.66
C PHE A 165 1.23 4.68 30.05
N ARG A 166 0.69 4.18 31.18
CA ARG A 166 0.87 2.78 31.59
C ARG A 166 0.33 1.81 30.54
N HIS A 167 -0.92 2.03 30.12
CA HIS A 167 -1.56 1.19 29.11
C HIS A 167 -0.90 1.32 27.75
N PHE A 168 -0.55 2.54 27.32
CA PHE A 168 0.20 2.79 26.09
C PHE A 168 1.52 2.01 26.06
N GLY A 169 2.32 2.06 27.13
CA GLY A 169 3.59 1.33 27.23
C GLY A 169 3.45 -0.19 27.14
N ILE A 170 2.40 -0.75 27.73
CA ILE A 170 2.12 -2.19 27.65
C ILE A 170 1.66 -2.57 26.23
N LEU A 171 0.77 -1.78 25.63
CA LEU A 171 0.18 -2.06 24.32
C LEU A 171 1.19 -1.87 23.19
N ILE A 172 2.07 -0.87 23.27
CA ILE A 172 3.14 -0.69 22.29
C ILE A 172 4.14 -1.84 22.36
N ARG A 173 4.52 -2.26 23.58
CA ARG A 173 5.38 -3.43 23.79
C ARG A 173 4.73 -4.69 23.20
N ARG A 174 3.42 -4.89 23.40
CA ARG A 174 2.66 -5.98 22.77
C ARG A 174 2.81 -5.91 21.25
N GLN A 175 2.52 -4.76 20.65
CA GLN A 175 2.53 -4.61 19.19
C GLN A 175 3.92 -4.86 18.60
N LEU A 176 4.97 -4.31 19.23
CA LEU A 176 6.36 -4.54 18.83
C LEU A 176 6.77 -6.00 19.02
N THR A 177 6.36 -6.66 20.11
CA THR A 177 6.68 -8.07 20.35
C THR A 177 6.03 -8.97 19.30
N VAL A 178 4.76 -8.73 18.94
CA VAL A 178 4.10 -9.50 17.89
C VAL A 178 4.77 -9.26 16.55
N TRP A 179 5.15 -8.01 16.25
CA TRP A 179 5.90 -7.67 15.04
C TRP A 179 7.26 -8.40 14.98
N VAL A 180 8.05 -8.40 16.06
CA VAL A 180 9.34 -9.12 16.15
C VAL A 180 9.18 -10.64 16.03
N ARG A 181 8.07 -11.20 16.52
CA ARG A 181 7.79 -12.64 16.44
C ARG A 181 7.34 -13.08 15.05
N ASP A 182 6.74 -12.19 14.27
CA ASP A 182 6.33 -12.44 12.89
C ASP A 182 7.51 -12.29 11.91
N ARG A 183 8.52 -13.16 12.08
CA ARG A 183 9.78 -13.10 11.33
C ARG A 183 9.57 -13.20 9.81
N GLY A 184 8.60 -13.99 9.37
CA GLY A 184 8.30 -14.15 7.95
C GLY A 184 7.87 -12.84 7.31
N THR A 185 6.85 -12.19 7.86
CA THR A 185 6.37 -10.88 7.37
C THR A 185 7.46 -9.82 7.49
N LEU A 186 8.26 -9.83 8.56
CA LEU A 186 9.39 -8.92 8.73
C LEU A 186 10.40 -9.03 7.61
N ILE A 187 10.94 -10.23 7.40
CA ILE A 187 11.96 -10.50 6.40
C ILE A 187 11.39 -10.17 5.03
N GLN A 188 10.19 -10.64 4.70
CA GLN A 188 9.55 -10.35 3.42
C GLN A 188 9.37 -8.84 3.19
N SER A 189 8.93 -8.10 4.21
CA SER A 189 8.69 -6.64 4.12
C SER A 189 9.97 -5.82 3.90
N LEU A 190 11.15 -6.37 4.20
CA LEU A 190 12.45 -5.71 3.98
C LEU A 190 13.16 -6.25 2.75
N VAL A 191 13.13 -7.57 2.55
CA VAL A 191 13.78 -8.25 1.43
C VAL A 191 13.14 -7.85 0.12
N PHE A 192 11.81 -7.77 0.03
CA PHE A 192 11.17 -7.39 -1.23
C PHE A 192 11.54 -5.96 -1.67
N PRO A 193 11.45 -4.91 -0.83
CA PRO A 193 11.95 -3.59 -1.18
C PRO A 193 13.47 -3.56 -1.43
N ALA A 194 14.27 -4.28 -0.64
CA ALA A 194 15.71 -4.31 -0.85
C ALA A 194 16.11 -4.96 -2.18
N LEU A 195 15.46 -6.06 -2.58
CA LEU A 195 15.69 -6.70 -3.86
C LEU A 195 15.21 -5.81 -5.01
N SER A 196 14.05 -5.17 -4.88
CA SER A 196 13.56 -4.24 -5.91
C SER A 196 14.50 -3.04 -6.07
N MET A 197 15.14 -2.58 -5.00
CA MET A 197 16.18 -1.56 -5.04
C MET A 197 17.38 -1.96 -5.90
N VAL A 198 17.90 -3.17 -5.67
CA VAL A 198 19.00 -3.72 -6.46
C VAL A 198 18.57 -3.89 -7.91
N MET A 199 17.38 -4.44 -8.15
CA MET A 199 16.81 -4.60 -9.48
C MET A 199 16.71 -3.25 -10.20
N PHE A 200 16.15 -2.21 -9.58
CA PHE A 200 16.05 -0.88 -10.18
C PHE A 200 17.42 -0.28 -10.46
N LYS A 201 18.40 -0.47 -9.57
CA LYS A 201 19.77 -0.01 -9.84
C LYS A 201 20.35 -0.73 -11.07
N VAL A 202 20.20 -2.04 -11.18
CA VAL A 202 20.77 -2.82 -12.28
C VAL A 202 20.06 -2.52 -13.60
N VAL A 203 18.73 -2.43 -13.59
CA VAL A 203 17.93 -2.29 -14.81
C VAL A 203 17.86 -0.84 -15.29
N LEU A 204 17.64 0.11 -14.37
CA LEU A 204 17.40 1.51 -14.70
C LEU A 204 18.61 2.40 -14.39
N GLY A 205 19.58 1.92 -13.62
CA GLY A 205 20.61 2.79 -13.04
C GLY A 205 21.47 3.48 -14.09
N ASP A 206 21.98 2.76 -15.07
CA ASP A 206 22.83 3.33 -16.11
C ASP A 206 22.04 4.27 -17.03
N SER A 207 20.84 3.88 -17.43
CA SER A 207 19.94 4.71 -18.23
C SER A 207 19.61 6.01 -17.52
N VAL A 208 19.10 5.95 -16.28
CA VAL A 208 18.71 7.12 -15.50
C VAL A 208 19.92 8.01 -15.20
N SER A 209 21.08 7.42 -14.89
CA SER A 209 22.28 8.20 -14.59
C SER A 209 22.81 8.93 -15.82
N ARG A 210 22.73 8.34 -17.02
CA ARG A 210 23.10 9.01 -18.28
C ARG A 210 22.13 10.13 -18.65
N PHE A 211 20.83 9.94 -18.44
CA PHE A 211 19.81 10.96 -18.74
C PHE A 211 19.85 12.15 -17.78
N THR A 212 20.10 11.92 -16.49
CA THR A 212 20.04 12.97 -15.47
C THR A 212 21.41 13.56 -15.10
N GLY A 213 22.50 12.88 -15.46
CA GLY A 213 23.86 13.23 -15.04
C GLY A 213 24.13 12.96 -13.55
N VAL A 214 23.19 12.33 -12.84
CA VAL A 214 23.25 12.08 -11.40
C VAL A 214 23.11 10.60 -11.12
N ASN A 215 23.80 10.07 -10.11
CA ASN A 215 23.66 8.68 -9.70
C ASN A 215 22.19 8.36 -9.37
N SER A 216 21.62 7.39 -10.10
CA SER A 216 20.25 6.90 -9.92
C SER A 216 19.90 6.52 -8.48
N ALA A 217 20.89 6.13 -7.67
CA ALA A 217 20.72 5.83 -6.26
C ALA A 217 19.99 6.96 -5.52
N PHE A 218 20.23 8.22 -5.90
CA PHE A 218 19.62 9.38 -5.27
C PHE A 218 18.09 9.53 -5.50
N GLY A 219 17.52 8.80 -6.46
CA GLY A 219 16.08 8.65 -6.62
C GLY A 219 15.57 7.29 -6.13
N THR A 220 16.35 6.23 -6.32
CA THR A 220 15.95 4.85 -5.98
C THR A 220 15.87 4.59 -4.48
N VAL A 221 16.79 5.12 -3.66
CA VAL A 221 16.79 4.86 -2.21
C VAL A 221 15.55 5.48 -1.53
N PRO A 222 15.20 6.76 -1.75
CA PRO A 222 13.99 7.33 -1.19
C PRO A 222 12.74 6.61 -1.67
N LEU A 223 12.67 6.29 -2.98
CA LEU A 223 11.58 5.50 -3.56
C LEU A 223 11.36 4.21 -2.76
N VAL A 224 12.40 3.40 -2.62
CA VAL A 224 12.30 2.09 -1.95
C VAL A 224 11.98 2.24 -0.46
N VAL A 225 12.52 3.25 0.22
CA VAL A 225 12.16 3.55 1.61
C VAL A 225 10.67 3.83 1.76
N LEU A 226 10.11 4.69 0.91
CA LEU A 226 8.68 5.03 0.96
C LEU A 226 7.81 3.84 0.58
N VAL A 227 8.20 3.07 -0.45
CA VAL A 227 7.53 1.83 -0.85
C VAL A 227 7.54 0.78 0.27
N GLY A 228 8.68 0.60 0.94
CA GLY A 228 8.79 -0.29 2.11
C GLY A 228 7.90 0.15 3.27
N ALA A 229 7.80 1.47 3.51
CA ALA A 229 6.86 2.02 4.48
C ALA A 229 5.41 1.69 4.09
N MET A 230 5.03 1.84 2.82
CA MET A 230 3.70 1.52 2.31
C MET A 230 3.35 0.05 2.46
N PHE A 231 4.20 -0.87 1.97
CA PHE A 231 3.95 -2.31 2.05
C PHE A 231 3.83 -2.79 3.50
N GLY A 232 4.70 -2.33 4.39
CA GLY A 232 4.60 -2.73 5.78
C GLY A 232 3.37 -2.13 6.47
N SER A 233 2.90 -0.94 6.07
CA SER A 233 1.64 -0.38 6.57
C SER A 233 0.44 -1.20 6.09
N MET A 234 0.43 -1.64 4.82
CA MET A 234 -0.58 -2.55 4.28
C MET A 234 -0.61 -3.89 5.05
N ALA A 235 0.55 -4.49 5.32
CA ALA A 235 0.65 -5.71 6.13
C ALA A 235 0.09 -5.51 7.54
N SER A 236 0.34 -4.34 8.16
CA SER A 236 -0.26 -3.96 9.44
C SER A 236 -1.79 -3.83 9.36
N GLY A 237 -2.31 -3.29 8.27
CA GLY A 237 -3.76 -3.22 8.00
C GLY A 237 -4.42 -4.60 7.92
N VAL A 238 -3.81 -5.55 7.21
CA VAL A 238 -4.28 -6.94 7.14
C VAL A 238 -4.28 -7.59 8.53
N ARG A 239 -3.21 -7.39 9.30
CA ARG A 239 -3.12 -7.89 10.68
C ARG A 239 -4.21 -7.30 11.56
N LEU A 240 -4.49 -6.00 11.45
CA LEU A 240 -5.58 -5.36 12.19
C LEU A 240 -6.96 -5.93 11.81
N GLN A 241 -7.19 -6.23 10.53
CA GLN A 241 -8.41 -6.92 10.12
C GLN A 241 -8.53 -8.31 10.75
N GLN A 242 -7.43 -9.05 10.85
CA GLN A 242 -7.42 -10.34 11.54
C GLN A 242 -7.70 -10.19 13.04
N GLU A 243 -7.07 -9.21 13.71
CA GLU A 243 -7.33 -8.91 15.12
C GLU A 243 -8.80 -8.54 15.36
N ARG A 244 -9.41 -7.79 14.43
CA ARG A 244 -10.85 -7.51 14.44
C ARG A 244 -11.67 -8.80 14.33
N LYS A 245 -11.37 -9.67 13.36
CA LYS A 245 -12.09 -10.95 13.16
C LYS A 245 -12.01 -11.87 14.37
N THR A 246 -10.89 -11.87 15.10
CA THR A 246 -10.72 -12.66 16.34
C THR A 246 -11.44 -12.08 17.57
N GLY A 247 -12.11 -10.93 17.43
CA GLY A 247 -12.77 -10.23 18.55
C GLY A 247 -11.80 -9.59 19.56
N LEU A 248 -10.51 -9.46 19.23
CA LEU A 248 -9.51 -8.88 20.13
C LEU A 248 -9.85 -7.42 20.48
N LEU A 249 -10.35 -6.66 19.51
CA LEU A 249 -10.77 -5.26 19.71
C LEU A 249 -11.94 -5.17 20.69
N THR A 250 -12.91 -6.08 20.59
CA THR A 250 -14.05 -6.17 21.52
C THR A 250 -13.60 -6.52 22.93
N LYS A 251 -12.62 -7.42 23.09
CA LYS A 251 -12.03 -7.74 24.39
C LYS A 251 -11.37 -6.53 25.05
N PHE A 252 -10.62 -5.71 24.30
CA PHE A 252 -10.05 -4.46 24.84
C PHE A 252 -11.11 -3.42 25.20
N TYR A 253 -12.29 -3.48 24.58
CA TYR A 253 -13.39 -2.57 24.87
C TYR A 253 -14.07 -2.89 26.21
N VAL A 254 -14.17 -4.16 26.57
CA VAL A 254 -14.78 -4.63 27.83
C VAL A 254 -13.81 -4.50 29.01
N LEU A 255 -12.50 -4.58 28.77
CA LEU A 255 -11.48 -4.34 29.79
C LEU A 255 -11.39 -2.85 30.17
N PRO A 256 -10.97 -2.50 31.41
CA PRO A 256 -10.79 -1.11 31.87
C PRO A 256 -9.54 -0.46 31.27
N VAL A 257 -9.37 -0.51 29.95
CA VAL A 257 -8.26 0.08 29.21
C VAL A 257 -8.64 1.47 28.73
N HIS A 258 -7.69 2.41 28.78
CA HIS A 258 -7.90 3.74 28.24
C HIS A 258 -8.12 3.68 26.72
N ARG A 259 -9.28 4.15 26.23
CA ARG A 259 -9.72 4.00 24.83
C ARG A 259 -8.73 4.52 23.78
N GLY A 260 -7.99 5.58 24.11
CA GLY A 260 -6.95 6.14 23.23
C GLY A 260 -5.61 5.40 23.24
N ALA A 261 -5.36 4.51 24.21
CA ALA A 261 -4.04 3.90 24.40
C ALA A 261 -3.71 2.85 23.33
N ASP A 262 -4.67 2.02 22.90
CA ASP A 262 -4.40 0.99 21.87
C ASP A 262 -4.17 1.61 20.49
N LEU A 263 -4.98 2.60 20.10
CA LEU A 263 -4.81 3.28 18.81
C LEU A 263 -3.47 4.03 18.72
N SER A 264 -3.11 4.78 19.78
CA SER A 264 -1.83 5.48 19.83
C SER A 264 -0.64 4.52 19.88
N ALA A 265 -0.75 3.42 20.62
CA ALA A 265 0.27 2.37 20.66
C ALA A 265 0.51 1.74 19.27
N ARG A 266 -0.56 1.51 18.49
CA ARG A 266 -0.46 1.01 17.12
C ARG A 266 0.27 1.99 16.20
N LEU A 267 -0.13 3.26 16.21
CA LEU A 267 0.52 4.29 15.40
C LEU A 267 2.00 4.46 15.78
N CYS A 268 2.33 4.43 17.07
CA CYS A 268 3.72 4.51 17.52
C CYS A 268 4.53 3.27 17.12
N ALA A 269 3.95 2.07 17.21
CA ALA A 269 4.60 0.85 16.72
C ALA A 269 4.86 0.90 15.20
N GLU A 270 3.95 1.46 14.41
CA GLU A 270 4.18 1.72 12.99
C GLU A 270 5.33 2.69 12.76
N MET A 271 5.43 3.77 13.55
CA MET A 271 6.55 4.71 13.43
C MET A 271 7.88 4.04 13.71
N VAL A 272 7.97 3.22 14.75
CA VAL A 272 9.17 2.44 15.07
C VAL A 272 9.51 1.49 13.92
N ARG A 273 8.51 0.78 13.37
CA ARG A 273 8.71 -0.11 12.21
C ARG A 273 9.27 0.65 11.01
N ILE A 274 8.66 1.79 10.66
CA ILE A 274 9.08 2.62 9.52
C ILE A 274 10.50 3.14 9.74
N LEU A 275 10.82 3.58 10.96
CA LEU A 275 12.18 4.02 11.30
C LEU A 275 13.20 2.91 11.08
N LEU A 276 12.94 1.71 11.62
CA LEU A 276 13.83 0.56 11.48
C LEU A 276 13.97 0.12 10.02
N ALA A 277 12.86 0.05 9.28
CA ALA A 277 12.90 -0.28 7.86
C ALA A 277 13.69 0.76 7.05
N THR A 278 13.50 2.05 7.34
CA THR A 278 14.25 3.13 6.70
C THR A 278 15.73 3.02 7.00
N LEU A 279 16.11 2.70 8.24
CA LEU A 279 17.51 2.52 8.64
C LEU A 279 18.17 1.36 7.89
N VAL A 280 17.49 0.21 7.81
CA VAL A 280 17.98 -0.96 7.06
C VAL A 280 18.12 -0.63 5.57
N LEU A 281 17.08 -0.07 4.95
CA LEU A 281 17.08 0.24 3.52
C LEU A 281 18.10 1.32 3.14
N THR A 282 18.30 2.30 4.02
CA THR A 282 19.34 3.32 3.82
C THR A 282 20.73 2.70 3.95
N THR A 283 20.93 1.77 4.89
CA THR A 283 22.19 1.01 5.03
C THR A 283 22.50 0.23 3.76
N ILE A 284 21.50 -0.43 3.17
CA ILE A 284 21.63 -1.12 1.87
C ILE A 284 21.91 -0.10 0.75
N GLY A 285 21.27 1.07 0.80
CA GLY A 285 21.50 2.17 -0.13
C GLY A 285 22.95 2.63 -0.19
N PHE A 286 23.67 2.63 0.94
CA PHE A 286 25.10 2.94 0.95
C PHE A 286 25.92 1.98 0.07
N ALA A 287 25.55 0.71 0.00
CA ALA A 287 26.21 -0.27 -0.86
C ALA A 287 25.99 0.00 -2.36
N ILE A 288 24.86 0.64 -2.71
CA ILE A 288 24.47 0.96 -4.09
C ILE A 288 24.97 2.36 -4.53
N GLY A 289 25.69 3.06 -3.65
CA GLY A 289 26.31 4.35 -3.92
C GLY A 289 25.52 5.57 -3.46
N TRP A 290 24.50 5.37 -2.59
CA TRP A 290 23.89 6.48 -1.86
C TRP A 290 24.82 7.00 -0.78
N ARG A 291 24.92 8.33 -0.63
CA ARG A 291 25.71 8.98 0.41
C ARG A 291 24.99 10.21 0.95
N PHE A 292 25.26 10.57 2.21
CA PHE A 292 24.81 11.83 2.77
C PHE A 292 25.87 12.91 2.52
N ASN A 293 25.65 13.73 1.50
CA ASN A 293 26.63 14.75 1.11
C ASN A 293 26.47 16.07 1.88
N GLN A 294 25.33 16.28 2.54
CA GLN A 294 24.97 17.54 3.21
C GLN A 294 25.14 17.51 4.74
N GLY A 295 25.74 16.44 5.29
CA GLY A 295 26.00 16.29 6.73
C GLY A 295 24.89 15.60 7.52
N VAL A 296 25.02 15.63 8.85
CA VAL A 296 24.18 14.84 9.78
C VAL A 296 22.76 15.38 9.91
N LEU A 297 22.59 16.71 9.93
CA LEU A 297 21.26 17.32 10.13
C LEU A 297 20.30 17.01 8.96
N PRO A 298 20.71 17.13 7.68
CA PRO A 298 19.89 16.66 6.56
C PRO A 298 19.62 15.16 6.56
N ALA A 299 20.56 14.35 7.07
CA ALA A 299 20.34 12.91 7.24
C ALA A 299 19.17 12.62 8.20
N VAL A 300 19.09 13.33 9.33
CA VAL A 300 17.93 13.23 10.25
C VAL A 300 16.63 13.66 9.55
N GLY A 301 16.69 14.70 8.72
CA GLY A 301 15.56 15.16 7.92
C GLY A 301 15.00 14.08 6.99
N ILE A 302 15.84 13.22 6.41
CA ILE A 302 15.42 12.12 5.53
C ILE A 302 14.58 11.10 6.30
N TYR A 303 14.98 10.75 7.53
CA TYR A 303 14.19 9.88 8.41
C TYR A 303 12.89 10.55 8.84
N ALA A 304 12.92 11.86 9.14
CA ALA A 304 11.72 12.60 9.51
C ALA A 304 10.69 12.64 8.37
N VAL A 305 11.13 12.81 7.12
CA VAL A 305 10.26 12.77 5.93
C VAL A 305 9.67 11.37 5.73
N ALA A 306 10.49 10.32 5.87
CA ALA A 306 10.02 8.94 5.79
C ALA A 306 8.97 8.62 6.87
N LEU A 307 9.19 9.09 8.10
CA LEU A 307 8.24 8.97 9.20
C LEU A 307 6.95 9.75 8.95
N LEU A 308 7.03 10.99 8.49
CA LEU A 308 5.88 11.82 8.17
C LEU A 308 5.01 11.19 7.09
N TYR A 309 5.63 10.75 6.00
CA TYR A 309 4.95 10.07 4.90
C TYR A 309 4.34 8.75 5.37
N GLY A 310 5.13 7.92 6.06
CA GLY A 310 4.69 6.65 6.58
C GLY A 310 3.58 6.79 7.63
N ALA A 311 3.58 7.84 8.45
CA ALA A 311 2.51 8.17 9.38
C ALA A 311 1.21 8.46 8.65
N ALA A 312 1.24 9.39 7.69
CA ALA A 312 0.08 9.71 6.88
C ALA A 312 -0.47 8.45 6.18
N PHE A 313 0.39 7.69 5.52
CA PHE A 313 -0.02 6.47 4.83
C PHE A 313 -0.56 5.41 5.80
N SER A 314 0.04 5.23 6.98
CA SER A 314 -0.45 4.29 7.99
C SER A 314 -1.83 4.67 8.51
N THR A 315 -2.14 5.96 8.66
CA THR A 315 -3.48 6.42 9.07
C THR A 315 -4.53 6.14 8.00
N LEU A 316 -4.17 6.29 6.72
CA LEU A 316 -5.01 5.90 5.60
C LEU A 316 -5.28 4.39 5.64
N VAL A 317 -4.25 3.55 5.76
CA VAL A 317 -4.42 2.09 5.79
C VAL A 317 -5.24 1.65 7.01
N LEU A 318 -4.99 2.25 8.17
CA LEU A 318 -5.74 2.02 9.40
C LEU A 318 -7.23 2.35 9.23
N ALA A 319 -7.54 3.49 8.60
CA ALA A 319 -8.92 3.87 8.29
C ALA A 319 -9.58 2.84 7.35
N LEU A 320 -8.90 2.39 6.29
CA LEU A 320 -9.42 1.39 5.37
C LEU A 320 -9.61 0.02 6.04
N ALA A 321 -8.65 -0.42 6.86
CA ALA A 321 -8.72 -1.68 7.58
C ALA A 321 -9.91 -1.74 8.54
N LEU A 322 -10.26 -0.61 9.16
CA LEU A 322 -11.39 -0.49 10.08
C LEU A 322 -12.71 -0.17 9.37
N THR A 323 -12.71 0.42 8.18
CA THR A 323 -13.93 0.84 7.46
C THR A 323 -14.37 -0.17 6.40
N SER A 324 -13.76 -1.36 6.38
CA SER A 324 -13.91 -2.43 5.36
C SER A 324 -15.33 -2.91 5.01
N SER A 325 -16.38 -2.29 5.56
CA SER A 325 -17.77 -2.44 5.10
C SER A 325 -17.99 -1.86 3.70
N ASP A 326 -17.24 -0.83 3.29
CA ASP A 326 -17.30 -0.23 1.93
C ASP A 326 -16.21 -0.79 1.00
N VAL A 327 -16.46 -1.98 0.45
CA VAL A 327 -15.53 -2.69 -0.47
C VAL A 327 -15.08 -1.83 -1.67
N PRO A 328 -15.94 -1.04 -2.35
CA PRO A 328 -15.52 -0.26 -3.53
C PRO A 328 -14.48 0.81 -3.23
N LEU A 329 -14.60 1.50 -2.07
CA LEU A 329 -13.69 2.56 -1.68
C LEU A 329 -12.28 2.01 -1.41
N VAL A 330 -12.20 0.86 -0.73
CA VAL A 330 -10.92 0.19 -0.45
C VAL A 330 -10.21 -0.20 -1.75
N GLY A 331 -10.95 -0.75 -2.72
CA GLY A 331 -10.43 -1.10 -4.04
C GLY A 331 -9.86 0.12 -4.79
N PHE A 332 -10.62 1.21 -4.85
CA PHE A 332 -10.20 2.45 -5.51
C PHE A 332 -8.94 3.05 -4.88
N VAL A 333 -8.89 3.15 -3.54
CA VAL A 333 -7.71 3.70 -2.84
C VAL A 333 -6.47 2.81 -3.01
N SER A 334 -6.65 1.49 -3.03
CA SER A 334 -5.57 0.54 -3.29
C SER A 334 -5.03 0.66 -4.72
N LEU A 335 -5.92 0.77 -5.70
CA LEU A 335 -5.55 0.99 -7.10
C LEU A 335 -4.82 2.33 -7.27
N ALA A 336 -5.36 3.42 -6.72
CA ALA A 336 -4.72 4.72 -6.76
C ALA A 336 -3.32 4.67 -6.14
N SER A 337 -3.17 4.09 -4.95
CA SER A 337 -1.87 3.94 -4.28
C SER A 337 -0.86 3.15 -5.12
N THR A 338 -1.33 2.13 -5.84
CA THR A 338 -0.48 1.33 -6.74
C THR A 338 -0.02 2.14 -7.95
N ILE A 339 -0.90 2.94 -8.56
CA ILE A 339 -0.53 3.84 -9.67
C ILE A 339 0.52 4.85 -9.20
N LEU A 340 0.31 5.50 -8.06
CA LEU A 340 1.25 6.47 -7.49
C LEU A 340 2.64 5.84 -7.23
N MET A 341 2.68 4.57 -6.84
CA MET A 341 3.92 3.83 -6.61
C MET A 341 4.80 3.67 -7.86
N PHE A 342 4.21 3.56 -9.06
CA PHE A 342 4.98 3.39 -10.30
C PHE A 342 5.26 4.71 -11.03
N PHE A 343 4.34 5.67 -10.93
CA PHE A 343 4.44 6.94 -11.64
C PHE A 343 5.05 8.02 -10.75
N ASN A 344 6.32 7.93 -10.36
CA ASN A 344 6.97 8.94 -9.51
C ASN A 344 8.40 9.26 -9.96
N SER A 345 8.98 10.35 -9.43
CA SER A 345 10.31 10.81 -9.84
C SER A 345 11.47 9.90 -9.45
N GLY A 346 11.29 9.02 -8.46
CA GLY A 346 12.30 8.05 -8.05
C GLY A 346 12.35 6.81 -8.96
N PHE A 347 11.28 6.55 -9.72
CA PHE A 347 11.22 5.45 -10.68
C PHE A 347 11.80 5.87 -12.03
N ALA A 348 11.35 7.02 -12.55
CA ALA A 348 11.87 7.63 -13.75
C ALA A 348 11.94 9.15 -13.61
N PRO A 349 12.88 9.83 -14.29
CA PRO A 349 12.95 11.29 -14.30
C PRO A 349 11.63 11.92 -14.76
N ILE A 350 11.21 13.03 -14.14
CA ILE A 350 9.93 13.69 -14.46
C ILE A 350 9.84 14.03 -15.96
N ILE A 351 10.95 14.45 -16.57
CA ILE A 351 11.04 14.81 -17.99
C ILE A 351 10.81 13.62 -18.95
N ALA A 352 10.90 12.38 -18.47
CA ALA A 352 10.65 11.19 -19.28
C ALA A 352 9.15 10.88 -19.44
N TYR A 353 8.29 11.51 -18.64
CA TYR A 353 6.84 11.35 -18.78
C TYR A 353 6.28 12.30 -19.86
N PRO A 354 5.16 11.95 -20.52
CA PRO A 354 4.46 12.85 -21.43
C PRO A 354 4.09 14.18 -20.78
N ASN A 355 4.13 15.30 -21.52
CA ASN A 355 3.92 16.65 -20.99
C ASN A 355 2.62 16.82 -20.18
N TRP A 356 1.56 16.11 -20.54
CA TRP A 356 0.28 16.15 -19.81
C TRP A 356 0.32 15.43 -18.45
N LEU A 357 1.21 14.45 -18.29
CA LEU A 357 1.34 13.62 -17.08
C LEU A 357 2.38 14.19 -16.10
N GLN A 358 3.39 14.90 -16.60
CA GLN A 358 4.41 15.57 -15.79
C GLN A 358 3.86 16.41 -14.62
N PRO A 359 2.84 17.28 -14.79
CA PRO A 359 2.34 18.10 -13.68
C PRO A 359 1.66 17.26 -12.58
N ILE A 360 1.00 16.16 -12.95
CA ILE A 360 0.37 15.25 -11.98
C ILE A 360 1.46 14.52 -11.20
N VAL A 361 2.43 13.95 -11.91
CA VAL A 361 3.53 13.19 -11.31
C VAL A 361 4.35 14.05 -10.37
N ARG A 362 4.60 15.32 -10.74
CA ARG A 362 5.40 16.27 -9.96
C ARG A 362 4.77 16.66 -8.62
N ASN A 363 3.44 16.73 -8.54
CA ASN A 363 2.75 17.27 -7.36
C ASN A 363 2.12 16.20 -6.45
N GLN A 364 2.24 14.92 -6.79
CA GLN A 364 1.72 13.84 -5.96
C GLN A 364 2.55 13.68 -4.66
N PRO A 365 1.99 13.09 -3.59
CA PRO A 365 2.64 13.00 -2.28
C PRO A 365 3.97 12.25 -2.29
N MET A 366 4.05 11.16 -3.07
CA MET A 366 5.23 10.31 -3.12
C MET A 366 6.41 11.01 -3.81
N THR A 367 6.17 11.64 -4.96
CA THR A 367 7.20 12.44 -5.66
C THR A 367 7.71 13.58 -4.78
N CYS A 368 6.82 14.33 -4.13
CA CYS A 368 7.24 15.42 -3.25
C CYS A 368 8.18 14.91 -2.14
N ALA A 369 7.84 13.79 -1.49
CA ALA A 369 8.67 13.20 -0.44
C ALA A 369 10.03 12.70 -0.98
N ILE A 370 10.04 12.03 -2.14
CA ILE A 370 11.27 11.56 -2.81
C ILE A 370 12.20 12.74 -3.12
N GLU A 371 11.65 13.82 -3.68
CA GLU A 371 12.42 15.00 -4.04
C GLU A 371 13.01 15.71 -2.82
N VAL A 372 12.29 15.78 -1.70
CA VAL A 372 12.84 16.31 -0.44
C VAL A 372 13.98 15.43 0.06
N MET A 373 13.79 14.11 0.12
CA MET A 373 14.83 13.18 0.59
C MET A 373 16.07 13.24 -0.32
N ARG A 374 15.88 13.36 -1.63
CA ARG A 374 16.94 13.55 -2.63
C ARG A 374 17.71 14.84 -2.42
N ALA A 375 17.00 15.96 -2.24
CA ALA A 375 17.60 17.27 -2.02
C ALA A 375 18.31 17.37 -0.65
N LEU A 376 17.81 16.68 0.39
CA LEU A 376 18.51 16.56 1.68
C LEU A 376 19.79 15.72 1.57
N ALA A 377 19.84 14.73 0.67
CA ALA A 377 21.00 13.88 0.50
C ALA A 377 22.11 14.53 -0.34
N MET A 378 21.75 15.13 -1.48
CA MET A 378 22.73 15.73 -2.42
C MET A 378 22.91 17.23 -2.27
N GLY A 379 21.93 17.93 -1.70
CA GLY A 379 21.79 19.38 -1.80
C GLY A 379 20.82 19.78 -2.90
N GLY A 380 20.10 20.88 -2.66
CA GLY A 380 19.16 21.45 -3.62
C GLY A 380 18.01 22.20 -2.94
N PRO A 381 17.10 22.80 -3.71
CA PRO A 381 15.93 23.49 -3.17
C PRO A 381 14.96 22.51 -2.52
N ILE A 382 14.75 22.63 -1.20
CA ILE A 382 13.86 21.75 -0.43
C ILE A 382 12.46 22.34 -0.21
N THR A 383 12.33 23.67 -0.19
CA THR A 383 11.17 24.37 0.38
C THR A 383 9.84 24.00 -0.27
N ASP A 384 9.75 24.05 -1.60
CA ASP A 384 8.49 23.77 -2.32
C ASP A 384 8.00 22.33 -2.09
N ASN A 385 8.87 21.35 -2.30
CA ASN A 385 8.52 19.94 -2.13
C ASN A 385 8.27 19.58 -0.66
N LEU A 386 8.96 20.23 0.28
CA LEU A 386 8.74 20.01 1.71
C LEU A 386 7.36 20.51 2.14
N ILE A 387 6.98 21.72 1.73
CA ILE A 387 5.64 22.27 2.00
C ILE A 387 4.57 21.35 1.42
N LYS A 388 4.71 20.92 0.16
CA LYS A 388 3.78 19.97 -0.47
C LYS A 388 3.70 18.65 0.29
N THR A 389 4.83 18.11 0.73
CA THR A 389 4.89 16.86 1.51
C THR A 389 4.13 17.00 2.83
N VAL A 390 4.33 18.11 3.54
CA VAL A 390 3.63 18.40 4.80
C VAL A 390 2.13 18.59 4.56
N ILE A 391 1.73 19.37 3.54
CA ILE A 391 0.33 19.56 3.20
C ILE A 391 -0.33 18.22 2.89
N TRP A 392 0.29 17.39 2.05
CA TRP A 392 -0.23 16.05 1.74
C TRP A 392 -0.37 15.18 2.98
N ALA A 393 0.65 15.14 3.83
CA ALA A 393 0.60 14.37 5.07
C ALA A 393 -0.56 14.85 5.97
N MET A 394 -0.71 16.17 6.14
CA MET A 394 -1.77 16.76 6.95
C MET A 394 -3.16 16.53 6.35
N VAL A 395 -3.32 16.62 5.03
CA VAL A 395 -4.59 16.36 4.34
C VAL A 395 -5.00 14.90 4.49
N VAL A 396 -4.07 13.96 4.28
CA VAL A 396 -4.35 12.53 4.46
C VAL A 396 -4.73 12.25 5.91
N VAL A 397 -3.95 12.74 6.88
CA VAL A 397 -4.26 12.57 8.30
C VAL A 397 -5.61 13.20 8.64
N ALA A 398 -5.92 14.41 8.17
CA ALA A 398 -7.19 15.08 8.44
C ALA A 398 -8.39 14.31 7.88
N ILE A 399 -8.29 13.80 6.65
CA ILE A 399 -9.35 13.05 5.98
C ILE A 399 -9.56 11.68 6.64
N PHE A 400 -8.48 10.96 6.98
CA PHE A 400 -8.57 9.56 7.42
C PHE A 400 -8.54 9.36 8.94
N ALA A 401 -8.05 10.32 9.73
CA ALA A 401 -8.02 10.19 11.18
C ALA A 401 -9.43 10.12 11.79
N TYR A 402 -10.36 10.97 11.34
CA TYR A 402 -11.73 10.95 11.87
C TYR A 402 -12.46 9.63 11.55
N PRO A 403 -12.48 9.14 10.30
CA PRO A 403 -13.01 7.81 9.97
C PRO A 403 -12.33 6.70 10.77
N ALA A 404 -11.00 6.72 10.91
CA ALA A 404 -10.27 5.72 11.70
C ALA A 404 -10.72 5.69 13.16
N LEU A 405 -10.84 6.86 13.81
CA LEU A 405 -11.30 6.97 15.20
C LEU A 405 -12.74 6.48 15.36
N ARG A 406 -13.63 6.85 14.45
CA ARG A 406 -15.05 6.45 14.48
C ARG A 406 -15.22 4.96 14.20
N ALA A 407 -14.51 4.43 13.20
CA ALA A 407 -14.54 3.02 12.82
C ALA A 407 -13.91 2.15 13.91
N TYR A 408 -12.84 2.61 14.57
CA TYR A 408 -12.24 1.92 15.71
C TYR A 408 -13.24 1.79 16.87
N ARG A 409 -13.94 2.88 17.22
CA ARG A 409 -14.99 2.85 18.26
C ARG A 409 -16.12 1.88 17.91
N ARG A 410 -16.57 1.87 16.65
CA ARG A 410 -17.60 0.94 16.16
C ARG A 410 -17.11 -0.51 16.24
N ALA A 411 -15.93 -0.79 15.71
CA ALA A 411 -15.30 -2.12 15.72
C ALA A 411 -15.17 -2.70 17.13
N ALA A 412 -14.95 -1.85 18.12
CA ALA A 412 -14.81 -2.24 19.51
C ALA A 412 -16.16 -2.49 20.20
N SER A 413 -17.25 -1.84 19.74
CA SER A 413 -18.59 -1.95 20.34
C SER A 413 -19.45 -3.06 19.77
N THR A 414 -19.20 -3.53 18.53
CA THR A 414 -19.96 -4.64 17.95
C THR A 414 -19.33 -5.97 18.37
N PRO A 415 -20.06 -6.86 19.06
CA PRO A 415 -19.65 -8.26 19.17
C PRO A 415 -19.60 -8.85 17.75
N VAL A 416 -18.52 -9.58 17.46
CA VAL A 416 -18.37 -10.37 16.22
C VAL A 416 -19.03 -11.72 16.42
#